data_AF-A0A2V9Z1W8-F1
#
_entry.id   AF-A0A2V9Z1W8-F1
#
_cell.length_a   1.000
_cell.length_b   1.000
_cell.length_c   1.000
_cell.angle_alpha   90.00
_cell.angle_beta   90.00
_cell.angle_gamma   90.00
#
_symmetry.space_group_name_H-M   'P 1'
#
loop_
_entity.id
_entity.type
_entity.pdbx_description
1 polymer ?
#
loop_
_entity_poly.entity_id
_entity_poly.type
_entity_poly.pdbx_seq_one_letter_code
_entity_poly.pdbx_strand_id
1 'polypeptide(L)'
;MFAGSTSSPRQDLEVFVKLNGCASGGRFSCRAWTAIGLLLLAGGLALRLGARLQASQVAESDSALPSSLIYEAQNHPLTASANENARAVLGQLPLSFEPNQGQVDPEVRFLARGSGYGLFLTANEAVLELRARGAGGTHRRAASPTVVHMRLAEANPNPTINGSDELEGKSNYLIGNDPSKWRRNVPHFARVRYHEVYPGVDLVYYGRQGQLEYDFEVAPGVDPTVVQLSFEGHRVFLNENGDLVVPTGAGDARLHAPVIYQDLGSDRKTIPGKFVLQAGNRVGFEIGPYDRSRRLVIDPTLSYSSYLGG
;
A
#
# COMPACT_ATOMS: atom_id res chain seq x y z
N MET A 1 27.49 -35.86 -35.08
CA MET A 1 26.39 -36.83 -35.35
C MET A 1 25.49 -36.86 -34.13
N PHE A 2 24.17 -36.72 -34.32
CA PHE A 2 23.05 -37.01 -33.37
C PHE A 2 23.14 -36.38 -31.96
N ALA A 3 22.24 -35.46 -31.58
CA ALA A 3 20.84 -35.68 -31.14
C ALA A 3 20.74 -36.40 -29.77
N GLY A 4 19.91 -36.00 -28.81
CA GLY A 4 18.97 -34.87 -28.72
C GLY A 4 18.23 -34.88 -27.36
N SER A 5 17.17 -34.06 -27.21
CA SER A 5 15.95 -34.23 -26.33
C SER A 5 16.00 -35.29 -25.21
N THR A 6 15.65 -35.10 -23.93
CA THR A 6 14.85 -34.11 -23.16
C THR A 6 15.06 -34.44 -21.64
N SER A 7 14.54 -33.78 -20.60
CA SER A 7 13.61 -32.65 -20.38
C SER A 7 13.83 -32.04 -18.97
N SER A 8 13.22 -30.89 -18.68
CA SER A 8 13.13 -30.27 -17.33
C SER A 8 11.97 -30.89 -16.50
N PRO A 9 11.94 -30.68 -15.17
CA PRO A 9 10.98 -29.68 -14.68
C PRO A 9 11.60 -28.56 -13.83
N ARG A 10 10.96 -27.39 -13.89
CA ARG A 10 11.28 -26.19 -13.09
C ARG A 10 10.90 -26.41 -11.63
N GLN A 11 11.58 -25.69 -10.73
CA GLN A 11 10.98 -25.27 -9.46
C GLN A 11 10.61 -23.79 -9.61
N ASP A 12 9.34 -23.49 -9.33
CA ASP A 12 8.77 -22.15 -9.46
C ASP A 12 9.16 -21.24 -8.28
N LEU A 13 9.11 -19.93 -8.49
CA LEU A 13 9.37 -18.94 -7.45
C LEU A 13 8.37 -19.06 -6.30
N GLU A 14 8.88 -19.08 -5.06
CA GLU A 14 8.02 -19.21 -3.87
C GLU A 14 7.16 -17.97 -3.60
N VAL A 15 5.97 -18.26 -3.05
CA VAL A 15 4.87 -17.32 -2.87
C VAL A 15 4.99 -16.58 -1.53
N PHE A 16 4.95 -15.25 -1.56
CA PHE A 16 4.72 -14.45 -0.35
C PHE A 16 3.30 -14.67 0.20
N VAL A 17 3.18 -15.55 1.21
CA VAL A 17 1.95 -15.69 2.01
C VAL A 17 1.94 -14.64 3.11
N LYS A 18 1.04 -13.65 3.02
CA LYS A 18 0.80 -12.67 4.08
C LYS A 18 -0.38 -13.09 4.96
N LEU A 19 -0.08 -13.50 6.20
CA LEU A 19 -1.07 -13.76 7.24
C LEU A 19 -1.38 -12.47 8.02
N ASN A 20 -2.63 -12.01 7.98
CA ASN A 20 -3.07 -10.91 8.85
C ASN A 20 -3.54 -11.49 10.20
N GLY A 21 -2.80 -11.19 11.27
CA GLY A 21 -3.23 -11.44 12.64
C GLY A 21 -4.13 -10.33 13.16
N CYS A 22 -5.43 -10.62 13.36
CA CYS A 22 -6.31 -9.72 14.12
C CYS A 22 -6.03 -9.86 15.63
N ALA A 23 -5.46 -8.83 16.25
CA ALA A 23 -5.41 -8.71 17.70
C ALA A 23 -6.74 -8.13 18.22
N SER A 24 -7.45 -8.91 19.05
CA SER A 24 -8.76 -8.54 19.62
C SER A 24 -8.63 -7.66 20.88
N GLY A 25 -9.53 -6.70 21.06
CA GLY A 25 -9.36 -5.63 22.07
C GLY A 25 -10.62 -5.01 22.71
N GLY A 26 -11.78 -5.69 22.70
CA GLY A 26 -12.99 -5.30 23.47
C GLY A 26 -13.73 -4.03 22.99
N ARG A 27 -15.01 -3.80 23.32
CA ARG A 27 -16.01 -4.58 24.07
C ARG A 27 -17.39 -4.25 23.49
N PHE A 28 -18.27 -5.21 23.18
CA PHE A 28 -19.73 -5.01 23.26
C PHE A 28 -20.52 -6.32 23.37
N SER A 29 -21.47 -6.31 24.31
CA SER A 29 -22.62 -7.21 24.55
C SER A 29 -22.49 -8.74 24.43
N CYS A 30 -22.82 -9.41 25.54
CA CYS A 30 -22.95 -10.86 25.67
C CYS A 30 -24.42 -11.30 25.52
N ARG A 31 -24.72 -12.33 24.71
CA ARG A 31 -25.86 -13.25 24.92
C ARG A 31 -25.88 -14.45 23.96
N ALA A 32 -26.02 -15.64 24.55
CA ALA A 32 -26.24 -16.97 23.93
C ALA A 32 -25.12 -17.46 22.97
N TRP A 33 -24.70 -18.72 22.96
CA TRP A 33 -25.32 -19.96 23.45
C TRP A 33 -24.37 -20.83 24.28
N THR A 34 -24.91 -21.56 25.24
CA THR A 34 -24.27 -22.72 25.90
C THR A 34 -24.91 -24.02 25.42
N ALA A 35 -24.12 -24.99 24.95
CA ALA A 35 -24.38 -26.43 25.15
C ALA A 35 -23.29 -27.33 24.53
N ILE A 36 -22.68 -28.17 25.37
CA ILE A 36 -22.44 -29.63 25.18
C ILE A 36 -21.57 -30.07 23.97
N GLY A 37 -20.58 -30.96 24.10
CA GLY A 37 -20.21 -31.77 25.27
C GLY A 37 -18.88 -32.51 25.11
N LEU A 38 -18.47 -33.17 26.19
CA LEU A 38 -17.18 -33.83 26.41
C LEU A 38 -17.40 -35.33 26.66
N LEU A 39 -16.33 -36.14 26.62
CA LEU A 39 -16.24 -37.61 26.82
C LEU A 39 -16.39 -38.42 25.50
N LEU A 40 -15.71 -39.55 25.28
CA LEU A 40 -15.09 -40.52 26.22
C LEU A 40 -13.63 -40.91 25.91
N LEU A 41 -13.00 -41.55 26.90
CA LEU A 41 -11.67 -42.17 26.86
C LEU A 41 -11.75 -43.71 26.72
N ALA A 42 -10.59 -44.29 26.40
CA ALA A 42 -10.13 -45.66 26.67
C ALA A 42 -10.56 -46.81 25.74
N GLY A 43 -9.56 -47.65 25.41
CA GLY A 43 -9.70 -48.87 24.63
C GLY A 43 -8.35 -49.29 24.03
N GLY A 44 -7.50 -49.98 24.78
CA GLY A 44 -6.22 -50.49 24.28
C GLY A 44 -6.07 -51.99 24.54
N LEU A 45 -5.47 -52.70 23.57
CA LEU A 45 -4.62 -53.87 23.85
C LEU A 45 -3.67 -54.11 22.65
N ALA A 46 -2.53 -54.74 22.91
CA ALA A 46 -1.42 -54.83 21.98
C ALA A 46 -1.48 -56.04 21.03
N LEU A 47 -0.89 -55.88 19.84
CA LEU A 47 -0.27 -56.98 19.09
C LEU A 47 1.14 -56.54 18.67
N ARG A 48 2.16 -57.20 19.20
CA ARG A 48 3.55 -57.05 18.78
C ARG A 48 3.85 -58.06 17.67
N LEU A 49 4.33 -57.59 16.53
CA LEU A 49 5.09 -58.38 15.57
C LEU A 49 6.28 -57.53 15.10
N GLY A 50 7.48 -58.04 15.33
CA GLY A 50 8.72 -57.30 15.10
C GLY A 50 9.24 -57.50 13.69
N ALA A 51 9.39 -56.40 12.93
CA ALA A 51 10.35 -56.32 11.85
C ALA A 51 11.64 -55.70 12.40
N ARG A 52 12.73 -56.46 12.47
CA ARG A 52 14.06 -55.91 12.72
C ARG A 52 14.50 -55.16 11.46
N LEU A 53 14.29 -53.85 11.41
CA LEU A 53 15.02 -53.00 10.50
C LEU A 53 16.45 -52.88 11.02
N GLN A 54 17.40 -53.49 10.33
CA GLN A 54 18.81 -53.18 10.52
C GLN A 54 19.03 -51.72 10.15
N ALA A 55 19.37 -50.90 11.15
CA ALA A 55 19.91 -49.57 10.92
C ALA A 55 21.29 -49.75 10.27
N SER A 56 21.34 -49.57 8.95
CA SER A 56 22.61 -49.46 8.23
C SER A 56 23.35 -48.25 8.78
N GLN A 57 24.50 -48.47 9.44
CA GLN A 57 25.43 -47.39 9.77
C GLN A 57 26.03 -46.87 8.46
N VAL A 58 25.38 -45.88 7.86
CA VAL A 58 26.04 -45.01 6.88
C VAL A 58 26.94 -44.09 7.69
N ALA A 59 28.25 -44.21 7.49
CA ALA A 59 29.21 -43.31 8.11
C ALA A 59 28.92 -41.88 7.65
N GLU A 60 28.83 -40.94 8.60
CA GLU A 60 28.77 -39.52 8.31
C GLU A 60 30.06 -39.11 7.58
N SER A 61 29.99 -38.99 6.25
CA SER A 61 30.99 -38.27 5.49
C SER A 61 30.77 -36.79 5.79
N ASP A 62 31.50 -36.30 6.79
CA ASP A 62 31.43 -34.92 7.28
C ASP A 62 31.95 -33.94 6.22
N SER A 63 31.10 -33.64 5.24
CA SER A 63 31.27 -32.57 4.27
C SER A 63 30.47 -31.34 4.70
N ALA A 64 30.68 -30.93 5.96
CA ALA A 64 30.40 -29.57 6.39
C ALA A 64 31.02 -28.58 5.39
N LEU A 65 30.27 -27.55 5.02
CA LEU A 65 30.81 -26.44 4.24
C LEU A 65 32.04 -25.89 4.99
N PRO A 66 33.18 -25.64 4.31
CA PRO A 66 34.40 -25.22 4.98
C PRO A 66 34.10 -23.98 5.82
N SER A 67 34.50 -24.02 7.10
CA SER A 67 34.04 -23.07 8.12
C SER A 67 34.33 -21.60 7.79
N SER A 68 35.25 -21.32 6.88
CA SER A 68 35.48 -19.99 6.29
C SER A 68 34.25 -19.40 5.60
N LEU A 69 33.48 -20.19 4.83
CA LEU A 69 32.27 -19.73 4.15
C LEU A 69 31.12 -19.43 5.14
N ILE A 70 31.05 -20.17 6.25
CA ILE A 70 30.09 -19.93 7.33
C ILE A 70 30.50 -18.68 8.13
N TYR A 71 31.81 -18.48 8.34
CA TYR A 71 32.36 -17.35 9.08
C TYR A 71 32.21 -16.01 8.34
N GLU A 72 32.37 -15.97 7.01
CA GLU A 72 32.11 -14.76 6.21
C GLU A 72 30.62 -14.37 6.22
N ALA A 73 29.71 -15.34 6.09
CA ALA A 73 28.27 -15.09 6.12
C ALA A 73 27.76 -14.60 7.50
N GLN A 74 28.44 -14.96 8.59
CA GLN A 74 28.08 -14.54 9.96
C GLN A 74 28.74 -13.21 10.37
N ASN A 75 29.92 -12.87 9.81
CA ASN A 75 30.68 -11.67 10.18
C ASN A 75 30.68 -10.54 9.13
N HIS A 76 29.91 -10.67 8.05
CA HIS A 76 29.46 -9.53 7.27
C HIS A 76 28.13 -9.00 7.86
N PRO A 77 28.13 -8.05 8.82
CA PRO A 77 26.94 -7.28 9.05
C PRO A 77 26.57 -6.59 7.73
N LEU A 78 25.29 -6.60 7.37
CA LEU A 78 24.79 -5.64 6.38
C LEU A 78 25.12 -4.26 6.94
N THR A 79 26.14 -3.61 6.37
CA THR A 79 26.64 -2.33 6.83
C THR A 79 25.49 -1.32 6.87
N ALA A 80 25.64 -0.26 7.66
CA ALA A 80 24.66 0.84 7.65
C ALA A 80 24.39 1.29 6.19
N SER A 81 25.45 1.40 5.38
CA SER A 81 25.36 1.68 3.94
C SER A 81 24.64 0.61 3.12
N ALA A 82 24.78 -0.70 3.40
CA ALA A 82 24.03 -1.74 2.69
C ALA A 82 22.52 -1.67 3.02
N ASN A 83 22.18 -1.40 4.28
CA ASN A 83 20.79 -1.18 4.70
C ASN A 83 20.20 0.14 4.17
N GLU A 84 20.99 1.20 4.09
CA GLU A 84 20.61 2.48 3.45
C GLU A 84 20.40 2.30 1.95
N ASN A 85 21.31 1.62 1.25
CA ASN A 85 21.18 1.32 -0.17
C ASN A 85 19.94 0.44 -0.46
N ALA A 86 19.71 -0.61 0.35
CA ALA A 86 18.51 -1.43 0.23
C ALA A 86 17.21 -0.64 0.49
N ARG A 87 17.23 0.31 1.43
CA ARG A 87 16.11 1.24 1.69
C ARG A 87 15.91 2.24 0.55
N ALA A 88 16.97 2.78 -0.02
CA ALA A 88 16.91 3.69 -1.16
C ALA A 88 16.31 3.00 -2.39
N VAL A 89 16.74 1.77 -2.69
CA VAL A 89 16.18 0.95 -3.78
C VAL A 89 14.71 0.60 -3.49
N LEU A 90 14.34 0.25 -2.25
CA LEU A 90 12.92 0.03 -1.89
C LEU A 90 12.06 1.30 -2.05
N GLY A 91 12.62 2.47 -1.74
CA GLY A 91 11.96 3.78 -1.90
C GLY A 91 11.75 4.18 -3.37
N GLN A 92 12.55 3.64 -4.28
CA GLN A 92 12.44 3.86 -5.73
C GLN A 92 11.45 2.91 -6.41
N LEU A 93 10.96 1.87 -5.73
CA LEU A 93 9.95 0.99 -6.29
C LEU A 93 8.63 1.76 -6.54
N PRO A 94 7.94 1.50 -7.66
CA PRO A 94 6.64 2.10 -7.92
C PRO A 94 5.64 1.71 -6.82
N LEU A 95 4.70 2.61 -6.56
CA LEU A 95 3.56 2.30 -5.72
C LEU A 95 2.62 1.38 -6.52
N SER A 96 2.43 0.14 -6.05
CA SER A 96 1.47 -0.76 -6.67
C SER A 96 0.10 -0.67 -6.01
N PHE A 97 -0.93 -0.54 -6.85
CA PHE A 97 -2.33 -0.53 -6.46
C PHE A 97 -2.94 -1.90 -6.74
N GLU A 98 -3.75 -2.40 -5.81
CA GLU A 98 -4.48 -3.66 -5.92
C GLU A 98 -5.99 -3.38 -5.93
N PRO A 99 -6.78 -4.05 -6.79
CA PRO A 99 -8.23 -3.96 -6.74
C PRO A 99 -8.75 -4.67 -5.48
N ASN A 100 -9.77 -4.08 -4.84
CA ASN A 100 -10.44 -4.73 -3.73
C ASN A 100 -11.34 -5.87 -4.23
N GLN A 101 -10.94 -7.10 -3.93
CA GLN A 101 -11.65 -8.35 -4.18
C GLN A 101 -12.17 -8.97 -2.86
N GLY A 102 -12.31 -8.15 -1.81
CA GLY A 102 -12.70 -8.56 -0.46
C GLY A 102 -11.52 -8.83 0.48
N GLN A 103 -10.37 -8.20 0.27
CA GLN A 103 -9.23 -8.24 1.20
C GLN A 103 -9.38 -7.24 2.35
N VAL A 104 -10.22 -6.21 2.16
CA VAL A 104 -10.49 -5.09 3.08
C VAL A 104 -11.98 -4.70 2.97
N ASP A 105 -12.36 -3.62 3.66
CA ASP A 105 -13.72 -3.08 3.67
C ASP A 105 -14.32 -2.90 2.25
N PRO A 106 -15.60 -3.26 1.98
CA PRO A 106 -16.21 -3.21 0.66
C PRO A 106 -16.40 -1.80 0.06
N GLU A 107 -16.26 -0.71 0.82
CA GLU A 107 -16.26 0.65 0.27
C GLU A 107 -14.98 0.98 -0.49
N VAL A 108 -13.87 0.32 -0.14
CA VAL A 108 -12.59 0.45 -0.84
C VAL A 108 -12.69 -0.16 -2.24
N ARG A 109 -12.15 0.54 -3.24
CA ARG A 109 -12.10 0.13 -4.65
C ARG A 109 -10.69 -0.32 -5.03
N PHE A 110 -9.70 0.48 -4.66
CA PHE A 110 -8.28 0.14 -4.79
C PHE A 110 -7.53 0.40 -3.49
N LEU A 111 -6.46 -0.33 -3.26
CA LEU A 111 -5.60 -0.13 -2.11
C LEU A 111 -4.11 -0.25 -2.48
N ALA A 112 -3.27 0.52 -1.81
CA ALA A 112 -1.83 0.41 -1.91
C ALA A 112 -1.22 0.34 -0.50
N ARG A 113 -0.04 -0.28 -0.35
CA ARG A 113 0.62 -0.42 0.95
C ARG A 113 2.12 -0.25 0.83
N GLY A 114 2.72 0.29 1.89
CA GLY A 114 4.17 0.43 1.98
C GLY A 114 4.69 0.50 3.41
N SER A 115 5.96 0.89 3.55
CA SER A 115 6.71 0.78 4.80
C SER A 115 6.33 1.87 5.82
N GLY A 116 5.17 1.72 6.45
CA GLY A 116 4.65 2.65 7.47
C GLY A 116 3.29 3.26 7.12
N TYR A 117 2.67 2.86 6.01
CA TYR A 117 1.36 3.36 5.59
C TYR A 117 0.49 2.32 4.89
N GLY A 118 -0.82 2.53 4.94
CA GLY A 118 -1.80 1.99 4.01
C GLY A 118 -2.54 3.12 3.32
N LEU A 119 -2.81 2.97 2.03
CA LEU A 119 -3.66 3.86 1.25
C LEU A 119 -4.88 3.07 0.77
N PHE A 120 -6.07 3.60 1.00
CA PHE A 120 -7.33 3.01 0.57
C PHE A 120 -8.13 4.04 -0.21
N LEU A 121 -8.45 3.74 -1.45
CA LEU A 121 -9.17 4.62 -2.37
C LEU A 121 -10.62 4.12 -2.47
N THR A 122 -11.58 4.95 -2.08
CA THR A 122 -13.03 4.65 -2.17
C THR A 122 -13.61 5.24 -3.47
N ALA A 123 -14.89 5.59 -3.52
CA ALA A 123 -15.47 6.31 -4.66
C ALA A 123 -15.04 7.79 -4.74
N ASN A 124 -14.91 8.46 -3.59
CA ASN A 124 -14.73 9.91 -3.49
C ASN A 124 -13.67 10.32 -2.43
N GLU A 125 -12.91 9.36 -1.91
CA GLU A 125 -11.97 9.57 -0.81
C GLU A 125 -10.69 8.75 -0.97
N ALA A 126 -9.57 9.38 -0.60
CA ALA A 126 -8.30 8.70 -0.32
C ALA A 126 -8.06 8.69 1.21
N VAL A 127 -8.09 7.49 1.79
CA VAL A 127 -7.86 7.26 3.21
C VAL A 127 -6.41 6.82 3.41
N LEU A 128 -5.62 7.62 4.12
CA LEU A 128 -4.22 7.35 4.44
C LEU A 128 -4.08 6.92 5.90
N GLU A 129 -3.82 5.63 6.12
CA GLU A 129 -3.47 5.07 7.43
C GLU A 129 -1.96 5.24 7.67
N LEU A 130 -1.55 6.18 8.53
CA LEU A 130 -0.16 6.43 8.91
C LEU A 130 0.21 5.75 10.22
N ARG A 131 1.31 4.99 10.22
CA ARG A 131 1.83 4.30 11.42
C ARG A 131 3.03 5.04 11.97
N ALA A 132 2.88 5.62 13.17
CA ALA A 132 3.98 6.23 13.89
C ALA A 132 5.07 5.18 14.17
N ARG A 133 6.29 5.41 13.70
CA ARG A 133 7.45 4.63 14.16
C ARG A 133 7.80 5.12 15.56
N GLY A 134 7.71 4.21 16.54
CA GLY A 134 8.10 4.53 17.91
C GLY A 134 9.59 4.88 17.96
N ALA A 135 9.91 6.08 18.46
CA ALA A 135 11.28 6.44 18.82
C ALA A 135 11.85 5.37 19.76
N GLY A 136 13.11 4.98 19.53
CA GLY A 136 13.73 3.78 20.11
C GLY A 136 13.58 3.69 21.63
N GLY A 137 12.74 2.77 22.08
CA GLY A 137 12.50 2.51 23.50
C GLY A 137 11.75 1.20 23.67
N THR A 138 12.35 0.26 24.40
CA THR A 138 11.71 -1.00 24.75
C THR A 138 10.43 -0.72 25.56
N HIS A 139 9.33 -1.41 25.21
CA HIS A 139 8.02 -1.32 25.88
C HIS A 139 7.18 -0.04 25.69
N ARG A 140 7.25 0.65 24.53
CA ARG A 140 6.16 1.57 24.14
C ARG A 140 5.11 0.83 23.31
N ARG A 141 3.88 0.71 23.84
CA ARG A 141 2.68 0.18 23.16
C ARG A 141 2.60 0.81 21.77
N ALA A 142 2.48 0.00 20.72
CA ALA A 142 2.36 0.49 19.34
C ALA A 142 1.26 1.55 19.29
N ALA A 143 1.61 2.76 18.87
CA ALA A 143 0.65 3.85 18.75
C ALA A 143 -0.41 3.43 17.72
N SER A 144 -1.68 3.72 18.02
CA SER A 144 -2.75 3.54 17.05
C SER A 144 -2.39 4.28 15.75
N PRO A 145 -2.67 3.70 14.57
CA PRO A 145 -2.45 4.43 13.32
C PRO A 145 -3.25 5.73 13.34
N THR A 146 -2.66 6.81 12.81
CA THR A 146 -3.40 8.04 12.55
C THR A 146 -3.99 7.95 11.15
N VAL A 147 -5.28 8.20 11.00
CA VAL A 147 -5.96 8.11 9.70
C VAL A 147 -6.24 9.52 9.19
N VAL A 148 -5.81 9.82 7.96
CA VAL A 148 -6.12 11.07 7.25
C VAL A 148 -7.12 10.76 6.14
N HIS A 149 -8.26 11.43 6.22
CA HIS A 149 -9.41 11.26 5.34
C HIS A 149 -9.45 12.41 4.32
N MET A 150 -8.91 12.21 3.11
CA MET A 150 -8.87 13.22 2.04
C MET A 150 -10.03 13.00 1.06
N ARG A 151 -11.08 13.83 1.16
CA ARG A 151 -12.29 13.75 0.33
C ARG A 151 -12.28 14.76 -0.80
N LEU A 152 -12.82 14.33 -1.95
CA LEU A 152 -13.26 15.21 -3.02
C LEU A 152 -14.65 15.77 -2.65
N ALA A 153 -14.73 17.06 -2.34
CA ALA A 153 -15.97 17.68 -1.89
C ALA A 153 -16.93 17.88 -3.07
N GLU A 154 -18.21 17.53 -2.88
CA GLU A 154 -19.28 17.52 -3.91
C GLU A 154 -18.99 16.69 -5.18
N ALA A 155 -18.02 15.78 -5.11
CA ALA A 155 -17.67 14.92 -6.25
C ALA A 155 -18.76 13.90 -6.57
N ASN A 156 -18.73 13.38 -7.80
CA ASN A 156 -19.54 12.26 -8.23
C ASN A 156 -19.41 11.09 -7.24
N PRO A 157 -20.50 10.62 -6.59
CA PRO A 157 -20.44 9.54 -5.62
C PRO A 157 -20.24 8.15 -6.25
N ASN A 158 -20.37 8.03 -7.58
CA ASN A 158 -20.23 6.78 -8.32
C ASN A 158 -19.42 6.99 -9.62
N PRO A 159 -18.12 7.39 -9.55
CA PRO A 159 -17.28 7.51 -10.72
C PRO A 159 -16.93 6.13 -11.28
N THR A 160 -16.55 6.07 -12.56
CA THR A 160 -16.00 4.84 -13.14
C THR A 160 -14.53 4.74 -12.78
N ILE A 161 -14.11 3.64 -12.15
CA ILE A 161 -12.76 3.49 -11.58
C ILE A 161 -12.08 2.27 -12.19
N ASN A 162 -10.90 2.47 -12.80
CA ASN A 162 -10.12 1.43 -13.45
C ASN A 162 -8.66 1.47 -13.01
N GLY A 163 -8.04 0.30 -12.85
CA GLY A 163 -6.58 0.18 -12.79
C GLY A 163 -6.00 0.21 -14.21
N SER A 164 -4.86 0.86 -14.40
CA SER A 164 -4.10 0.82 -15.66
C SER A 164 -2.64 0.50 -15.42
N ASP A 165 -1.95 0.10 -16.48
CA ASP A 165 -0.54 -0.31 -16.45
C ASP A 165 -0.34 -1.48 -15.47
N GLU A 166 -0.89 -2.66 -15.81
CA GLU A 166 -0.73 -3.88 -15.00
C GLU A 166 0.76 -4.21 -14.85
N LEU A 167 1.18 -4.38 -13.60
CA LEU A 167 2.53 -4.76 -13.21
C LEU A 167 2.63 -6.29 -13.14
N GLU A 168 3.83 -6.82 -13.35
CA GLU A 168 4.09 -8.27 -13.29
C GLU A 168 3.79 -8.89 -11.91
N GLY A 169 3.86 -8.07 -10.84
CA GLY A 169 3.60 -8.48 -9.47
C GLY A 169 2.13 -8.87 -9.24
N LYS A 170 1.90 -9.96 -8.49
CA LYS A 170 0.57 -10.38 -8.05
C LYS A 170 0.58 -10.79 -6.59
N SER A 171 -0.52 -10.55 -5.89
CA SER A 171 -0.66 -10.90 -4.47
C SER A 171 -1.63 -12.05 -4.22
N ASN A 172 -1.33 -12.82 -3.17
CA ASN A 172 -2.15 -13.91 -2.68
C ASN A 172 -2.53 -13.64 -1.22
N TYR A 173 -3.83 -13.73 -0.93
CA TYR A 173 -4.45 -13.46 0.35
C TYR A 173 -5.10 -14.75 0.87
N LEU A 174 -4.47 -15.37 1.87
CA LEU A 174 -4.98 -16.60 2.49
C LEU A 174 -5.70 -16.22 3.79
N ILE A 175 -6.89 -15.61 3.65
CA ILE A 175 -7.64 -14.99 4.76
C ILE A 175 -8.34 -16.07 5.59
N GLY A 176 -7.70 -16.46 6.69
CA GLY A 176 -8.19 -17.48 7.62
C GLY A 176 -8.20 -18.89 7.02
N ASN A 177 -8.83 -19.82 7.75
CA ASN A 177 -8.77 -21.26 7.45
C ASN A 177 -9.82 -21.73 6.43
N ASP A 178 -10.49 -20.79 5.74
CA ASP A 178 -11.56 -21.06 4.79
C ASP A 178 -11.07 -20.74 3.36
N PRO A 179 -10.78 -21.76 2.52
CA PRO A 179 -10.26 -21.54 1.17
C PRO A 179 -11.18 -20.73 0.26
N SER A 180 -12.49 -20.63 0.55
CA SER A 180 -13.42 -19.79 -0.23
C SER A 180 -13.18 -18.29 -0.01
N LYS A 181 -12.53 -17.92 1.11
CA LYS A 181 -12.12 -16.55 1.44
C LYS A 181 -10.74 -16.19 0.91
N TRP A 182 -10.02 -17.16 0.35
CA TRP A 182 -8.72 -16.89 -0.26
C TRP A 182 -8.90 -16.11 -1.57
N ARG A 183 -8.02 -15.15 -1.82
CA ARG A 183 -7.90 -14.45 -3.12
C ARG A 183 -6.52 -14.73 -3.66
N ARG A 184 -6.44 -15.22 -4.90
CA ARG A 184 -5.17 -15.60 -5.54
C ARG A 184 -4.98 -14.81 -6.82
N ASN A 185 -3.73 -14.54 -7.15
CA ASN A 185 -3.35 -13.80 -8.36
C ASN A 185 -4.02 -12.41 -8.48
N VAL A 186 -4.18 -11.70 -7.35
CA VAL A 186 -4.67 -10.31 -7.35
C VAL A 186 -3.67 -9.46 -8.14
N PRO A 187 -4.06 -8.84 -9.26
CA PRO A 187 -3.14 -8.08 -10.10
C PRO A 187 -2.71 -6.78 -9.42
N HIS A 188 -1.51 -6.32 -9.77
CA HIS A 188 -0.98 -5.01 -9.38
C HIS A 188 -1.10 -4.04 -10.55
N PHE A 189 -1.38 -2.77 -10.28
CA PHE A 189 -1.44 -1.70 -11.28
C PHE A 189 -0.51 -0.57 -10.85
N ALA A 190 0.13 0.11 -11.81
CA ALA A 190 0.94 1.31 -11.53
C ALA A 190 0.08 2.57 -11.35
N ARG A 191 -1.16 2.57 -11.87
CA ARG A 191 -2.09 3.70 -11.79
C ARG A 191 -3.52 3.26 -11.49
N VAL A 192 -4.29 4.16 -10.89
CA VAL A 192 -5.75 4.05 -10.77
C VAL A 192 -6.39 5.32 -11.31
N ARG A 193 -7.19 5.19 -12.37
CA ARG A 193 -7.95 6.29 -12.98
C ARG A 193 -9.40 6.26 -12.52
N TYR A 194 -9.87 7.42 -12.11
CA TYR A 194 -11.25 7.76 -11.81
C TYR A 194 -11.75 8.66 -12.94
N HIS A 195 -12.82 8.26 -13.61
CA HIS A 195 -13.44 9.04 -14.66
C HIS A 195 -14.58 9.90 -14.13
N GLU A 196 -14.68 11.15 -14.59
CA GLU A 196 -15.75 12.07 -14.26
C GLU A 196 -16.00 12.18 -12.74
N VAL A 197 -14.92 12.44 -11.97
CA VAL A 197 -15.04 12.77 -10.52
C VAL A 197 -15.76 14.09 -10.30
N TYR A 198 -15.61 15.00 -11.26
CA TYR A 198 -16.52 16.11 -11.53
C TYR A 198 -16.84 16.07 -13.03
N PRO A 199 -17.94 16.71 -13.50
CA PRO A 199 -18.25 16.78 -14.92
C PRO A 199 -17.08 17.34 -15.75
N GLY A 200 -16.50 16.52 -16.63
CA GLY A 200 -15.31 16.84 -17.43
C GLY A 200 -13.99 16.90 -16.65
N VAL A 201 -13.89 16.26 -15.48
CA VAL A 201 -12.64 16.12 -14.70
C VAL A 201 -12.38 14.65 -14.37
N ASP A 202 -11.26 14.12 -14.86
CA ASP A 202 -10.70 12.83 -14.46
C ASP A 202 -9.70 13.03 -13.31
N LEU A 203 -9.49 11.98 -12.51
CA LEU A 203 -8.47 11.93 -11.46
C LEU A 203 -7.61 10.66 -11.61
N VAL A 204 -6.29 10.79 -11.57
CA VAL A 204 -5.36 9.67 -11.75
C VAL A 204 -4.42 9.57 -10.56
N TYR A 205 -4.46 8.48 -9.81
CA TYR A 205 -3.49 8.18 -8.75
C TYR A 205 -2.32 7.36 -9.30
N TYR A 206 -1.09 7.71 -8.90
CA TYR A 206 0.14 6.98 -9.19
C TYR A 206 1.22 7.28 -8.13
N GLY A 207 2.46 6.83 -8.31
CA GLY A 207 3.59 7.29 -7.50
C GLY A 207 4.63 6.21 -7.19
N ARG A 208 5.36 6.43 -6.09
CA ARG A 208 6.45 5.56 -5.60
C ARG A 208 6.33 5.34 -4.09
N GLN A 209 7.12 4.41 -3.55
CA GLN A 209 7.07 4.11 -2.12
C GLN A 209 7.32 5.37 -1.26
N GLY A 210 6.31 5.76 -0.48
CA GLY A 210 6.34 6.93 0.40
C GLY A 210 5.84 8.24 -0.21
N GLN A 211 5.48 8.28 -1.49
CA GLN A 211 4.97 9.47 -2.17
C GLN A 211 3.80 9.08 -3.09
N LEU A 212 2.60 9.55 -2.73
CA LEU A 212 1.40 9.43 -3.55
C LEU A 212 1.33 10.67 -4.45
N GLU A 213 1.33 10.48 -5.75
CA GLU A 213 1.14 11.54 -6.74
C GLU A 213 -0.26 11.38 -7.34
N TYR A 214 -0.96 12.47 -7.64
CA TYR A 214 -2.25 12.40 -8.31
C TYR A 214 -2.53 13.61 -9.18
N ASP A 215 -3.01 13.35 -10.40
CA ASP A 215 -3.36 14.37 -11.38
C ASP A 215 -4.88 14.59 -11.42
N PHE A 216 -5.34 15.84 -11.34
CA PHE A 216 -6.65 16.21 -11.87
C PHE A 216 -6.52 16.62 -13.35
N GLU A 217 -7.10 15.84 -14.24
CA GLU A 217 -7.14 16.14 -15.68
C GLU A 217 -8.45 16.87 -16.02
N VAL A 218 -8.38 18.21 -16.08
CA VAL A 218 -9.52 19.08 -16.36
C VAL A 218 -9.67 19.24 -17.88
N ALA A 219 -10.82 18.83 -18.43
CA ALA A 219 -11.10 18.91 -19.86
C ALA A 219 -11.22 20.36 -20.38
N PRO A 220 -11.01 20.61 -21.68
CA PRO A 220 -11.23 21.92 -22.30
C PRO A 220 -12.57 22.56 -21.91
N GLY A 221 -12.54 23.87 -21.65
CA GLY A 221 -13.72 24.67 -21.26
C GLY A 221 -14.13 24.56 -19.78
N VAL A 222 -13.91 23.41 -19.13
CA VAL A 222 -14.31 23.14 -17.74
C VAL A 222 -13.67 24.17 -16.79
N ASP A 223 -14.41 24.54 -15.74
CA ASP A 223 -13.91 25.43 -14.69
C ASP A 223 -13.17 24.61 -13.62
N PRO A 224 -11.85 24.79 -13.42
CA PRO A 224 -11.09 24.02 -12.44
C PRO A 224 -11.44 24.35 -10.99
N THR A 225 -12.17 25.44 -10.71
CA THR A 225 -12.58 25.81 -9.34
C THR A 225 -13.62 24.87 -8.72
N VAL A 226 -14.21 23.97 -9.51
CA VAL A 226 -15.05 22.87 -9.00
C VAL A 226 -14.25 21.85 -8.18
N VAL A 227 -12.95 21.72 -8.44
CA VAL A 227 -12.09 20.75 -7.76
C VAL A 227 -11.79 21.25 -6.35
N GLN A 228 -12.36 20.58 -5.34
CA GLN A 228 -12.23 20.94 -3.93
C GLN A 228 -11.85 19.70 -3.11
N LEU A 229 -10.77 19.83 -2.34
CA LEU A 229 -10.35 18.84 -1.35
C LEU A 229 -10.92 19.22 0.03
N SER A 230 -11.13 18.23 0.88
CA SER A 230 -11.44 18.44 2.30
C SER A 230 -10.81 17.35 3.15
N PHE A 231 -10.41 17.70 4.37
CA PHE A 231 -9.72 16.81 5.29
C PHE A 231 -10.58 16.60 6.54
N GLU A 232 -11.24 15.45 6.66
CA GLU A 232 -12.16 15.19 7.77
C GLU A 232 -11.39 14.99 9.08
N GLY A 233 -11.84 15.66 10.15
CA GLY A 233 -11.25 15.55 11.50
C GLY A 233 -9.91 16.25 11.70
N HIS A 234 -9.29 16.79 10.64
CA HIS A 234 -7.97 17.43 10.69
C HIS A 234 -8.04 18.92 10.38
N ARG A 235 -7.24 19.73 11.08
CA ARG A 235 -7.00 21.13 10.68
C ARG A 235 -5.92 21.14 9.60
N VAL A 236 -6.06 22.00 8.60
CA VAL A 236 -5.05 22.20 7.55
C VAL A 236 -4.59 23.65 7.50
N PHE A 237 -3.34 23.86 7.10
CA PHE A 237 -2.78 25.20 6.86
C PHE A 237 -1.77 25.17 5.71
N LEU A 238 -1.47 26.35 5.16
CA LEU A 238 -0.39 26.53 4.19
C LEU A 238 0.89 26.98 4.90
N ASN A 239 2.03 26.41 4.52
CA ASN A 239 3.34 26.88 4.99
C ASN A 239 3.92 27.95 4.05
N GLU A 240 5.11 28.46 4.38
CA GLU A 240 5.82 29.50 3.60
C GLU A 240 6.17 29.08 2.16
N ASN A 241 6.27 27.77 1.89
CA ASN A 241 6.52 27.22 0.55
C ASN A 241 5.22 27.06 -0.27
N GLY A 242 4.05 27.30 0.33
CA GLY A 242 2.74 26.98 -0.26
C GLY A 242 2.36 25.50 -0.21
N ASP A 243 3.09 24.66 0.55
CA ASP A 243 2.65 23.28 0.82
C ASP A 243 1.40 23.32 1.73
N LEU A 244 0.41 22.47 1.47
CA LEU A 244 -0.67 22.19 2.40
C LEU A 244 -0.22 21.17 3.45
N VAL A 245 -0.25 21.55 4.72
CA VAL A 245 0.16 20.72 5.85
C VAL A 245 -1.07 20.24 6.61
N VAL A 246 -1.12 18.93 6.86
CA VAL A 246 -2.11 18.23 7.68
C VAL A 246 -1.36 17.61 8.88
N PRO A 247 -1.34 18.27 10.05
CA PRO A 247 -0.62 17.78 11.21
C PRO A 247 -1.27 16.52 11.78
N THR A 248 -0.47 15.48 12.04
CA THR A 248 -0.98 14.20 12.57
C THR A 248 -0.15 13.70 13.75
N GLY A 249 -0.72 12.83 14.58
CA GLY A 249 -0.01 12.19 15.70
C GLY A 249 1.14 11.26 15.27
N ALA A 250 1.26 10.94 13.98
CA ALA A 250 2.31 10.10 13.41
C ALA A 250 3.43 10.90 12.68
N GLY A 251 3.32 12.23 12.63
CA GLY A 251 4.08 13.11 11.74
C GLY A 251 3.17 13.81 10.73
N ASP A 252 3.63 14.87 10.08
CA ASP A 252 2.81 15.64 9.14
C ASP A 252 2.58 14.86 7.83
N ALA A 253 1.33 14.86 7.35
CA ALA A 253 1.04 14.62 5.95
C ALA A 253 1.08 15.96 5.21
N ARG A 254 1.72 16.01 4.05
CA ARG A 254 2.02 17.26 3.34
C ARG A 254 1.77 17.10 1.85
N LEU A 255 0.89 17.93 1.30
CA LEU A 255 0.72 18.08 -0.14
C LEU A 255 1.63 19.22 -0.57
N HIS A 256 2.57 18.95 -1.46
CA HIS A 256 3.41 19.98 -2.04
C HIS A 256 2.61 20.93 -2.92
N ALA A 257 3.06 22.18 -3.02
CA ALA A 257 2.43 23.18 -3.87
C ALA A 257 2.22 22.61 -5.29
N PRO A 258 1.01 22.75 -5.87
CA PRO A 258 0.63 22.01 -7.06
C PRO A 258 1.39 22.48 -8.29
N VAL A 259 1.90 21.54 -9.08
CA VAL A 259 2.43 21.83 -10.42
C VAL A 259 1.25 21.83 -11.38
N ILE A 260 0.90 23.01 -11.90
CA ILE A 260 -0.21 23.14 -12.86
C ILE A 260 0.37 23.35 -14.26
N TYR A 261 -0.17 22.64 -15.25
CA TYR A 261 0.40 22.68 -16.61
C TYR A 261 -0.61 22.38 -17.72
N GLN A 262 -0.20 22.72 -18.94
CA GLN A 262 -0.84 22.29 -20.18
C GLN A 262 0.22 21.66 -21.10
N ASP A 263 -0.08 20.49 -21.65
CA ASP A 263 0.79 19.85 -22.63
C ASP A 263 0.61 20.49 -24.02
N LEU A 264 1.73 20.81 -24.67
CA LEU A 264 1.81 21.45 -25.99
C LEU A 264 2.46 20.51 -27.02
N GLY A 265 2.29 19.20 -26.84
CA GLY A 265 2.97 18.17 -27.64
C GLY A 265 4.15 17.60 -26.89
N SER A 266 5.38 17.87 -27.34
CA SER A 266 6.61 17.49 -26.62
C SER A 266 6.88 18.32 -25.37
N ASP A 267 6.33 19.53 -25.32
CA ASP A 267 6.67 20.53 -24.32
C ASP A 267 5.53 20.72 -23.32
N ARG A 268 5.88 20.94 -22.05
CA ARG A 268 4.93 21.23 -20.97
C ARG A 268 4.99 22.72 -20.64
N LYS A 269 3.86 23.43 -20.74
CA LYS A 269 3.74 24.82 -20.29
C LYS A 269 3.20 24.85 -18.87
N THR A 270 4.06 25.18 -17.90
CA THR A 270 3.64 25.46 -16.52
C THR A 270 2.74 26.70 -16.47
N ILE A 271 1.65 26.59 -15.70
CA ILE A 271 0.72 27.67 -15.38
C ILE A 271 0.94 28.03 -13.91
N PRO A 272 1.08 29.33 -13.55
CA PRO A 272 1.17 29.72 -12.14
C PRO A 272 -0.07 29.26 -11.38
N GLY A 273 0.12 28.65 -10.21
CA GLY A 273 -0.98 28.21 -9.37
C GLY A 273 -0.54 27.88 -7.96
N LYS A 274 -1.52 27.78 -7.05
CA LYS A 274 -1.30 27.49 -5.63
C LYS A 274 -2.56 26.92 -4.98
N PHE A 275 -2.41 26.26 -3.85
CA PHE A 275 -3.54 25.96 -2.97
C PHE A 275 -4.14 27.25 -2.39
N VAL A 276 -5.45 27.25 -2.17
CA VAL A 276 -6.15 28.26 -1.37
C VAL A 276 -7.06 27.60 -0.34
N LEU A 277 -6.99 28.09 0.90
CA LEU A 277 -7.87 27.65 1.97
C LEU A 277 -9.24 28.35 1.82
N GLN A 278 -10.31 27.56 1.93
CA GLN A 278 -11.69 28.00 1.79
C GLN A 278 -12.45 27.76 3.11
N ALA A 279 -13.66 28.33 3.22
CA ALA A 279 -14.53 28.10 4.36
C ALA A 279 -14.86 26.60 4.54
N GLY A 280 -15.06 26.17 5.79
CA GLY A 280 -15.43 24.78 6.09
C GLY A 280 -14.28 23.77 5.93
N ASN A 281 -13.02 24.18 6.09
CA ASN A 281 -11.83 23.32 5.97
C ASN A 281 -11.68 22.68 4.57
N ARG A 282 -12.17 23.38 3.54
CA ARG A 282 -11.98 23.02 2.12
C ARG A 282 -10.70 23.65 1.59
N VAL A 283 -10.10 23.01 0.61
CA VAL A 283 -8.92 23.48 -0.11
C VAL A 283 -9.23 23.45 -1.60
N GLY A 284 -9.10 24.59 -2.26
CA GLY A 284 -9.21 24.72 -3.71
C GLY A 284 -7.89 25.16 -4.34
N PHE A 285 -7.95 25.50 -5.61
CA PHE A 285 -6.81 25.95 -6.41
C PHE A 285 -7.05 27.37 -6.92
N GLU A 286 -6.08 28.26 -6.73
CA GLU A 286 -6.00 29.50 -7.50
C GLU A 286 -5.07 29.25 -8.69
N ILE A 287 -5.54 29.59 -9.89
CA ILE A 287 -4.86 29.25 -11.15
C ILE A 287 -4.77 30.51 -12.01
N GLY A 288 -3.56 30.81 -12.48
CA GLY A 288 -3.28 31.93 -13.37
C GLY A 288 -3.80 31.72 -14.80
N PRO A 289 -3.62 32.69 -15.71
CA PRO A 289 -4.15 32.62 -17.07
C PRO A 289 -3.61 31.43 -17.88
N TYR A 290 -4.51 30.67 -18.51
CA TYR A 290 -4.21 29.50 -19.34
C TYR A 290 -5.11 29.43 -20.58
N ASP A 291 -4.78 28.56 -21.55
CA ASP A 291 -5.57 28.35 -22.75
C ASP A 291 -6.74 27.40 -22.45
N ARG A 292 -7.95 27.95 -22.27
CA ARG A 292 -9.16 27.17 -21.95
C ARG A 292 -9.61 26.22 -23.08
N SER A 293 -9.03 26.31 -24.29
CA SER A 293 -9.30 25.33 -25.36
C SER A 293 -8.53 24.01 -25.21
N ARG A 294 -7.61 23.95 -24.24
CA ARG A 294 -6.76 22.78 -23.96
C ARG A 294 -7.09 22.19 -22.60
N ARG A 295 -6.73 20.92 -22.43
CA ARG A 295 -6.67 20.26 -21.12
C ARG A 295 -5.77 21.06 -20.18
N LEU A 296 -6.14 21.11 -18.92
CA LEU A 296 -5.32 21.61 -17.82
C LEU A 296 -5.09 20.44 -16.87
N VAL A 297 -3.85 20.24 -16.42
CA VAL A 297 -3.54 19.24 -15.40
C VAL A 297 -3.07 19.94 -14.14
N ILE A 298 -3.56 19.47 -12.99
CA ILE A 298 -3.20 19.95 -11.65
C ILE A 298 -2.57 18.75 -10.92
N ASP A 299 -1.26 18.81 -10.67
CA ASP A 299 -0.43 17.75 -10.07
C ASP A 299 0.05 18.15 -8.65
N PRO A 300 -0.73 17.84 -7.60
CA PRO A 300 -0.27 17.85 -6.22
C PRO A 300 0.41 16.52 -5.81
N THR A 301 1.64 16.61 -5.30
CA THR A 301 2.34 15.48 -4.70
C THR A 301 2.09 15.39 -3.19
N LEU A 302 1.51 14.28 -2.70
CA LEU A 302 1.38 13.98 -1.28
C LEU A 302 2.59 13.20 -0.76
N SER A 303 3.38 13.85 0.10
CA SER A 303 4.41 13.20 0.92
C SER A 303 3.94 13.09 2.38
N TYR A 304 4.54 12.17 3.14
CA TYR A 304 4.34 12.11 4.59
C TYR A 304 5.67 11.78 5.27
N SER A 305 5.94 12.41 6.40
CA SER A 305 7.16 12.15 7.18
C SER A 305 6.85 11.21 8.34
N SER A 306 7.08 9.90 8.14
CA SER A 306 7.30 9.04 9.32
C SER A 306 8.62 9.50 9.95
N TYR A 307 8.59 10.08 11.16
CA TYR A 307 9.80 10.57 11.84
C TYR A 307 10.88 9.49 11.88
N LEU A 308 11.88 9.62 11.00
CA LEU A 308 13.13 8.88 11.07
C LEU A 308 14.03 9.65 12.02
N GLY A 309 13.78 9.47 13.32
CA GLY A 309 14.66 10.00 14.36
C GLY A 309 16.03 9.35 14.24
N GLY A 310 17.05 10.18 14.02
CA GLY A 310 18.42 9.91 14.48
C GLY A 310 18.57 10.30 15.95
#